data_AF-A0A7C8ALV9-F1
#
_entry.id   AF-A0A7C8ALV9-F1
#
_cell.length_a   1.000
_cell.length_b   1.000
_cell.length_c   1.000
_cell.angle_alpha   90.00
_cell.angle_beta   90.00
_cell.angle_gamma   90.00
#
_symmetry.space_group_name_H-M   'P 1'
#
loop_
_entity.id
_entity.type
_entity.pdbx_description
1 polymer ?
#
loop_
_entity_poly.entity_id
_entity_poly.type
_entity_poly.pdbx_seq_one_letter_code
_entity_poly.pdbx_strand_id
1 'polypeptide(L)'
;GDFIDPINFLECFTTGNGNNRTGYSSEAYDSLIAGAACEPDANRRVDLFQQAEAMLLADAPLIPIYFYRRVYLKSPDVKGWNTNVLGYISFKDLYFEHASPQNPERRDG
;
A
#
# COMPACT_ATOMS: atom_id res chain seq x y z
N GLY A 1 8.90 9.45 3.70
CA GLY A 1 8.02 9.36 4.88
C GLY A 1 6.88 8.48 4.47
N ASP A 2 7.00 7.20 4.80
CA ASP A 2 6.00 6.18 4.54
C ASP A 2 4.98 6.20 5.67
N PHE A 3 3.74 6.56 5.35
CA PHE A 3 2.63 6.34 6.25
C PHE A 3 1.54 5.58 5.50
N ILE A 4 1.52 4.26 5.72
CA ILE A 4 0.32 3.45 5.54
C ILE A 4 -0.54 3.74 6.78
N ASP A 5 -1.18 4.91 6.79
CA ASP A 5 -2.13 5.24 7.84
C ASP A 5 -3.44 4.49 7.52
N PRO A 6 -4.02 3.71 8.46
CA PRO A 6 -5.34 3.09 8.32
C PRO A 6 -6.40 4.06 7.81
N ILE A 7 -6.25 5.36 8.07
CA ILE A 7 -7.16 6.42 7.61
C ILE A 7 -7.38 6.38 6.09
N ASN A 8 -6.33 6.12 5.29
CA ASN A 8 -6.45 6.14 3.83
C ASN A 8 -7.40 5.06 3.32
N PHE A 9 -7.49 3.93 4.04
CA PHE A 9 -8.41 2.87 3.71
C PHE A 9 -9.79 3.09 4.32
N LEU A 10 -9.86 3.45 5.60
CA LEU A 10 -11.13 3.62 6.31
C LEU A 10 -11.93 4.83 5.79
N GLU A 11 -11.27 5.94 5.48
CA GLU A 11 -11.95 7.13 4.93
C GLU A 11 -12.63 6.84 3.58
N CYS A 12 -12.16 5.87 2.80
CA CYS A 12 -12.78 5.50 1.53
C CYS A 12 -14.20 4.95 1.67
N PHE A 13 -14.62 4.53 2.87
CA PHE A 13 -15.96 3.98 3.15
C PHE A 13 -16.92 5.01 3.72
N THR A 14 -16.51 6.27 3.90
CA THR A 14 -17.45 7.30 4.39
C THR A 14 -18.57 7.58 3.37
N THR A 15 -19.73 7.97 3.88
CA THR A 15 -20.91 8.25 3.03
C THR A 15 -20.60 9.38 2.05
N GLY A 16 -20.85 9.13 0.75
CA GLY A 16 -20.64 10.13 -0.30
C GLY A 16 -19.18 10.29 -0.77
N ASN A 17 -18.24 9.50 -0.25
CA ASN A 17 -16.86 9.49 -0.72
C ASN A 17 -16.79 8.92 -2.15
N GLY A 18 -16.11 9.62 -3.07
CA GLY A 18 -15.95 9.18 -4.47
C GLY A 18 -15.17 7.87 -4.64
N ASN A 19 -14.40 7.47 -3.63
CA ASN A 19 -13.71 6.17 -3.59
C ASN A 19 -14.60 5.05 -3.04
N ASN A 20 -15.74 5.37 -2.43
CA ASN A 20 -16.70 4.40 -1.94
C ASN A 20 -17.49 3.78 -3.10
N ARG A 21 -16.92 2.74 -3.71
CA ARG A 21 -17.57 1.98 -4.80
C ARG A 21 -18.52 0.88 -4.30
N THR A 22 -18.67 0.75 -2.99
CA THR A 22 -19.54 -0.28 -2.38
C THR A 22 -20.97 0.23 -2.16
N GLY A 23 -21.16 1.56 -2.12
CA GLY A 23 -22.44 2.18 -1.74
C GLY A 23 -22.71 2.12 -0.23
N TYR A 24 -21.72 1.70 0.57
CA TYR A 24 -21.82 1.65 2.02
C TYR A 24 -22.08 3.04 2.61
N SER A 25 -22.95 3.11 3.62
CA SER A 25 -23.32 4.34 4.30
C SER A 25 -23.74 4.01 5.72
N SER A 26 -23.09 4.66 6.69
CA SER A 26 -23.34 4.43 8.11
C SER A 26 -22.99 5.69 8.89
N GLU A 27 -24.00 6.31 9.51
CA GLU A 27 -23.82 7.54 10.29
C GLU A 27 -22.88 7.34 11.49
N ALA A 28 -22.93 6.16 12.12
CA ALA A 28 -22.04 5.79 13.21
C ALA A 28 -20.59 5.64 12.73
N TYR A 29 -20.39 5.03 11.55
CA TYR A 29 -19.07 4.92 10.94
C TYR A 29 -18.50 6.30 10.59
N ASP A 30 -19.30 7.14 9.92
CA ASP A 30 -18.91 8.50 9.54
C ASP A 30 -18.53 9.34 10.77
N SER A 31 -19.26 9.16 11.88
CA SER A 31 -18.98 9.83 13.16
C SER A 31 -17.64 9.40 13.77
N LEU A 32 -17.30 8.11 13.69
CA LEU A 32 -16.02 7.59 14.19
C LEU A 32 -14.84 8.15 13.38
N ILE A 33 -14.96 8.19 12.05
CA ILE A 33 -13.92 8.75 11.17
C ILE A 33 -13.77 10.27 11.40
N ALA A 34 -14.87 11.01 11.48
CA ALA A 34 -14.83 12.45 11.75
C ALA A 34 -14.26 12.76 13.15
N GLY A 35 -14.62 11.96 14.15
CA GLY A 35 -14.06 12.05 15.50
C GLY A 35 -12.55 11.82 15.50
N ALA A 36 -12.08 10.79 14.80
CA ALA A 36 -10.66 10.47 14.71
C ALA A 36 -9.85 11.58 14.00
N ALA A 37 -10.43 12.23 12.98
CA ALA A 37 -9.80 13.36 12.28
C ALA A 37 -9.59 14.59 13.16
N CYS A 38 -10.46 14.79 14.17
CA CYS A 38 -10.41 15.91 15.10
C CYS A 38 -9.68 15.60 16.42
N GLU A 39 -9.25 14.35 16.65
CA GLU A 39 -8.67 13.91 17.92
C GLU A 39 -7.15 14.17 17.97
N PRO A 40 -6.67 15.05 18.86
CA PRO A 40 -5.24 15.35 19.00
C PRO A 40 -4.45 14.23 19.67
N ASP A 41 -5.06 13.44 20.57
CA ASP A 41 -4.39 12.33 21.24
C ASP A 41 -4.22 11.13 20.30
N ALA A 42 -2.97 10.68 20.13
CA ALA A 42 -2.66 9.61 19.19
C ALA A 42 -3.28 8.26 19.59
N ASN A 43 -3.37 7.95 20.89
CA ASN A 43 -3.93 6.69 21.35
C ASN A 43 -5.45 6.67 21.15
N ARG A 44 -6.14 7.75 21.52
CA ARG A 44 -7.58 7.89 21.29
C ARG A 44 -7.94 7.86 19.80
N ARG A 45 -7.12 8.48 18.95
CA ARG A 45 -7.30 8.43 17.51
C ARG A 45 -7.19 6.99 16.98
N VAL A 46 -6.22 6.22 17.48
CA VAL A 46 -6.10 4.78 17.16
C VAL A 46 -7.32 3.99 17.63
N ASP A 47 -7.82 4.24 18.84
CA ASP A 47 -9.01 3.56 19.37
C ASP A 47 -10.26 3.82 18.51
N LEU A 48 -10.42 5.04 18.00
CA LEU A 48 -11.51 5.40 17.08
C LEU A 48 -11.37 4.68 15.73
N PHE A 49 -10.16 4.59 15.20
CA PHE A 49 -9.92 3.82 13.97
C PHE A 49 -10.18 2.32 14.15
N GLN A 50 -9.81 1.74 15.29
CA GLN A 50 -10.11 0.34 15.59
C GLN A 50 -11.62 0.07 15.68
N GLN A 51 -12.38 0.99 16.27
CA GLN A 51 -13.84 0.89 16.31
C GLN A 51 -14.45 0.99 14.91
N ALA A 52 -13.96 1.91 14.07
CA ALA A 52 -14.41 2.04 12.69
C ALA A 52 -14.08 0.78 11.88
N GLU A 53 -12.86 0.25 12.00
CA GLU A 53 -12.45 -1.00 11.34
C GLU A 53 -13.31 -2.18 11.79
N ALA A 54 -13.56 -2.34 13.09
CA ALA A 54 -14.41 -3.40 13.61
C ALA A 54 -15.83 -3.33 13.05
N MET A 55 -16.41 -2.13 12.95
CA MET A 55 -17.71 -1.91 12.33
C MET A 55 -17.70 -2.27 10.85
N LEU A 56 -16.70 -1.80 10.10
CA LEU A 56 -16.57 -2.10 8.68
C LEU A 56 -16.41 -3.61 8.42
N LEU A 57 -15.68 -4.32 9.27
CA LEU A 57 -15.52 -5.77 9.19
C LEU A 57 -16.80 -6.52 9.54
N ALA A 58 -17.58 -6.03 10.52
CA ALA A 58 -18.86 -6.62 10.89
C ALA A 58 -19.94 -6.42 9.82
N ASP A 59 -19.99 -5.23 9.22
CA ASP A 59 -20.94 -4.88 8.16
C ASP A 59 -20.57 -5.54 6.81
N ALA A 60 -19.30 -5.96 6.67
CA ALA A 60 -18.75 -6.67 5.52
C ALA A 60 -19.16 -6.09 4.14
N PRO A 61 -19.05 -4.76 3.90
CA PRO A 61 -19.42 -4.16 2.62
C PRO A 61 -18.47 -4.56 1.48
N LEU A 62 -17.33 -5.17 1.81
CA LEU A 62 -16.44 -5.83 0.85
C LEU A 62 -15.92 -7.15 1.41
N ILE A 63 -15.67 -8.10 0.52
CA ILE A 63 -15.02 -9.37 0.85
C ILE A 63 -13.62 -9.34 0.21
N PRO A 64 -12.53 -9.16 0.99
CA PRO A 64 -11.19 -9.14 0.44
C PRO A 64 -10.82 -10.53 -0.09
N ILE A 65 -10.58 -10.64 -1.40
CA ILE A 65 -10.25 -11.93 -2.03
C ILE A 65 -8.73 -12.20 -1.99
N TYR A 66 -7.90 -11.17 -2.09
CA TYR A 66 -6.43 -11.30 -2.06
C TYR A 66 -5.73 -9.98 -1.72
N PHE A 67 -4.50 -10.08 -1.19
CA PHE A 67 -3.57 -8.96 -1.08
C PHE A 67 -2.63 -8.94 -2.30
N TYR A 68 -2.47 -7.79 -2.94
CA TYR A 68 -1.62 -7.65 -4.12
C TYR A 68 -0.15 -7.92 -3.78
N ARG A 69 0.47 -8.89 -4.48
CA ARG A 69 1.94 -8.99 -4.59
C ARG A 69 2.36 -8.43 -5.93
N ARG A 70 3.35 -7.53 -5.93
CA ARG A 70 3.99 -7.09 -7.17
C ARG A 70 5.11 -8.07 -7.53
N VAL A 71 4.91 -8.84 -8.60
CA VAL A 71 5.91 -9.76 -9.16
C VAL A 71 6.59 -9.08 -10.33
N TYR A 72 7.92 -9.07 -10.35
CA TYR A 72 8.71 -8.46 -11.42
C TYR A 72 9.70 -9.48 -12.00
N LEU A 73 9.88 -9.46 -13.32
CA LEU A 73 11.04 -10.07 -13.99
C LEU A 73 12.10 -9.00 -14.17
N LYS A 74 13.30 -9.22 -13.61
CA LYS A 74 14.43 -8.30 -13.66
C LYS A 74 15.64 -8.98 -14.29
N SER A 75 16.27 -8.34 -15.28
CA SER A 75 17.58 -8.79 -15.77
C SER A 75 18.63 -8.70 -14.65
N PRO A 76 19.56 -9.67 -14.54
CA PRO A 76 20.68 -9.60 -13.60
C PRO A 76 21.53 -8.33 -13.73
N ASP A 77 21.56 -7.74 -14.93
CA ASP A 77 22.34 -6.55 -15.29
C ASP A 77 21.75 -5.25 -14.72
N VAL A 78 20.49 -5.28 -14.27
CA VAL A 78 19.82 -4.12 -13.68
C VAL A 78 20.16 -4.01 -12.20
N LYS A 79 20.92 -2.96 -11.85
CA LYS A 79 21.31 -2.60 -10.50
C LYS A 79 20.62 -1.32 -10.03
N GLY A 80 20.68 -1.06 -8.72
CA GLY A 80 20.03 0.10 -8.10
C GLY A 80 18.50 0.00 -7.97
N TRP A 81 17.94 -1.21 -8.09
CA TRP A 81 16.51 -1.46 -7.92
C TRP A 81 16.13 -1.41 -6.44
N ASN A 82 15.77 -0.23 -5.96
CA ASN A 82 15.21 -0.02 -4.63
C ASN A 82 13.73 0.33 -4.74
N THR A 83 12.88 -0.42 -4.05
CA THR A 83 11.44 -0.14 -3.94
C THR A 83 11.13 0.49 -2.59
N ASN A 84 10.31 1.54 -2.55
CA ASN A 84 9.71 2.00 -1.28
C ASN A 84 8.54 1.08 -0.85
N VAL A 85 7.91 1.31 0.32
CA VAL A 85 6.80 0.44 0.78
C VAL A 85 5.58 0.52 -0.14
N LEU A 86 5.44 1.61 -0.90
CA LEU A 86 4.43 1.76 -1.94
C LEU A 86 4.81 1.06 -3.25
N GLY A 87 5.98 0.42 -3.32
CA GLY A 87 6.56 -0.32 -4.43
C GLY A 87 6.88 0.51 -5.68
N TYR A 88 7.10 1.82 -5.50
CA TYR A 88 7.66 2.66 -6.55
C TYR A 88 9.15 2.39 -6.69
N ILE A 89 9.60 2.30 -7.94
CA ILE A 89 10.99 2.14 -8.31
C ILE A 89 11.56 3.53 -8.62
N SER A 90 12.67 3.88 -8.00
CA SER A 90 13.39 5.11 -8.32
C SER A 90 14.18 4.92 -9.63
N PHE A 91 13.71 5.50 -10.73
CA PHE A 91 14.41 5.42 -12.02
C PHE A 91 15.76 6.16 -12.03
N LYS A 92 15.98 7.10 -11.10
CA LYS A 92 17.26 7.82 -10.98
C LYS A 92 18.40 6.93 -10.49
N ASP A 93 18.07 5.91 -9.71
CA ASP A 93 19.04 5.02 -9.10
C ASP A 93 19.31 3.78 -9.96
N LEU A 94 18.52 3.56 -11.01
CA LEU A 94 18.68 2.43 -11.91
C LEU A 94 19.86 2.64 -12.85
N TYR A 95 20.72 1.63 -12.94
CA TYR A 95 21.80 1.58 -13.92
C TYR A 95 22.02 0.15 -14.42
N PHE A 96 22.62 0.05 -15.60
CA PHE A 96 23.08 -1.22 -16.15
C PHE A 96 24.53 -1.44 -15.76
N GLU A 97 24.81 -2.56 -15.10
CA GLU A 97 26.16 -3.06 -14.95
C GLU A 97 26.35 -4.13 -16.02
N HIS A 98 27.08 -3.79 -17.09
CA HIS A 98 27.50 -4.82 -18.05
C HIS A 98 28.41 -5.79 -17.30
N ALA A 99 28.00 -7.06 -17.20
CA ALA A 99 28.96 -8.12 -16.91
C ALA A 99 30.06 -8.02 -17.96
N SER A 100 31.31 -7.82 -17.52
CA SER A 100 32.47 -7.92 -18.41
C SER A 100 32.36 -9.24 -19.18
N PRO A 101 32.64 -9.27 -20.49
CA PRO A 101 32.59 -10.52 -21.24
C PRO A 101 33.53 -11.50 -20.53
N GLN A 102 32.97 -12.58 -19.98
CA GLN A 102 33.77 -13.70 -19.52
C GLN A 102 34.51 -14.20 -20.76
N ASN A 103 35.81 -13.95 -20.80
CA ASN A 103 36.71 -14.36 -21.85
C ASN A 103 36.54 -15.87 -22.11
N PRO A 104 36.01 -16.32 -23.26
CA PRO A 104 35.90 -17.73 -23.57
C PRO A 104 37.23 -18.23 -24.15
N GLU A 105 38.34 -18.10 -23.41
CA GLU A 105 39.52 -18.89 -23.74
C GLU A 105 39.41 -20.26 -23.08
N ARG A 106 38.93 -21.23 -23.86
CA ARG A 106 39.61 -22.50 -24.14
C ARG A 106 38.66 -23.46 -24.84
N ARG A 107 38.78 -23.47 -26.17
CA ARG A 107 38.49 -24.52 -27.16
C ARG A 107 39.07 -23.90 -28.44
N ASP A 108 40.23 -24.30 -28.97
CA ASP A 108 40.53 -25.59 -29.60
C ASP A 108 42.06 -25.72 -29.85
N GLY A 109 42.57 -26.96 -29.86
CA GLY A 109 43.93 -27.30 -30.32
C GLY A 109 44.66 -28.32 -29.47
#